data_AF-A0A842N0J4-F1
#
_entry.id   AF-A0A842N0J4-F1
#
_cell.length_a   1.000
_cell.length_b   1.000
_cell.length_c   1.000
_cell.angle_alpha   90.00
_cell.angle_beta   90.00
_cell.angle_gamma   90.00
#
_symmetry.space_group_name_H-M   'P 1'
#
loop_
_entity.id
_entity.type
_entity.pdbx_description
1 polymer ?
#
loop_
_entity_poly.entity_id
_entity_poly.type
_entity_poly.pdbx_seq_one_letter_code
_entity_poly.pdbx_strand_id
1 'polypeptide(L)'
;FLQDPNISMNPLNIVAAYNKNSVLPLSIFYRNHGYNTFVLLDNTEESKEISAQLIANEFSKIQTIFFEEKTKNLQSIEDYMITEDYLYAVNQTYAIKLRKEGYVNLTEQDIQSRNKNGIIESLHSIWEEHKEDGWEEFDSEEVARYICEKIAIEEADFLSDKTKDKFRSLYRLIAERIRQQQNLMASQNSDQKKMSV
;
A
#
# COMPACT_ATOMS: atom_id res chain seq x y z
N PHE A 1 -4.11 -14.24 9.89
CA PHE A 1 -3.42 -12.98 9.53
C PHE A 1 -3.16 -12.06 10.74
N LEU A 2 -4.10 -11.92 11.69
CA LEU A 2 -4.00 -10.99 12.85
C LEU A 2 -3.54 -11.61 14.19
N GLN A 3 -2.94 -12.81 14.19
CA GLN A 3 -2.54 -13.52 15.42
C GLN A 3 -1.04 -13.85 15.45
N ASP A 4 -0.18 -12.98 14.90
CA ASP A 4 1.26 -13.07 15.19
C ASP A 4 1.53 -12.35 16.53
N PRO A 5 1.86 -13.06 17.62
CA PRO A 5 2.10 -12.44 18.92
C PRO A 5 3.35 -11.55 18.93
N ASN A 6 4.25 -11.69 17.95
CA ASN A 6 5.43 -10.81 17.78
C ASN A 6 5.11 -9.51 17.04
N ILE A 7 3.90 -9.39 16.47
CA ILE A 7 3.37 -8.17 15.85
C ILE A 7 2.18 -7.72 16.70
N SER A 8 2.42 -7.46 17.99
CA SER A 8 1.45 -6.84 18.87
C SER A 8 1.23 -5.38 18.45
N MET A 9 0.34 -5.19 17.48
CA MET A 9 -0.17 -3.86 17.13
C MET A 9 -1.19 -3.50 18.21
N ASN A 10 -0.79 -2.68 19.20
CA ASN A 10 -1.77 -1.82 19.87
C ASN A 10 -2.68 -1.24 18.79
N PRO A 11 -4.01 -1.23 18.96
CA PRO A 11 -4.94 -1.03 17.85
C PRO A 11 -4.56 0.23 17.07
N LEU A 12 -3.93 0.04 15.90
CA LEU A 12 -3.61 1.13 15.01
C LEU A 12 -4.92 1.53 14.36
N ASN A 13 -5.30 2.78 14.55
CA ASN A 13 -6.44 3.34 13.84
C ASN A 13 -6.00 3.65 12.41
N ILE A 14 -6.37 2.78 11.47
CA ILE A 14 -6.14 3.00 10.05
C ILE A 14 -7.28 3.88 9.52
N VAL A 15 -6.91 5.01 8.91
CA VAL A 15 -7.86 5.94 8.30
C VAL A 15 -7.57 6.00 6.80
N ALA A 16 -8.54 5.58 6.00
CA ALA A 16 -8.44 5.71 4.55
C ALA A 16 -8.58 7.18 4.15
N ALA A 17 -7.68 7.67 3.30
CA ALA A 17 -7.75 9.03 2.79
C ALA A 17 -8.80 9.20 1.68
N TYR A 18 -9.32 8.10 1.11
CA TYR A 18 -10.22 8.03 -0.07
C TYR A 18 -9.65 8.62 -1.37
N ASN A 19 -8.81 9.64 -1.30
CA ASN A 19 -8.03 10.19 -2.42
C ASN A 19 -6.74 10.85 -1.90
N LYS A 20 -5.78 11.08 -2.80
CA LYS A 20 -4.49 11.68 -2.48
C LYS A 20 -4.59 13.11 -1.93
N ASN A 21 -5.52 13.91 -2.45
CA ASN A 21 -5.76 15.28 -2.00
C ASN A 21 -6.18 15.38 -0.53
N SER A 22 -6.79 14.32 0.02
CA SER A 22 -7.26 14.30 1.41
C SER A 22 -6.16 13.91 2.40
N VAL A 23 -5.03 13.37 1.93
CA VAL A 23 -3.95 12.87 2.79
C VAL A 23 -3.40 13.98 3.69
N LEU A 24 -3.03 15.12 3.11
CA LEU A 24 -2.46 16.25 3.86
C LEU A 24 -3.43 16.80 4.93
N PRO A 25 -4.68 17.22 4.59
CA PRO A 25 -5.59 17.77 5.60
C PRO A 25 -5.95 16.76 6.68
N LEU A 26 -6.16 15.47 6.34
CA LEU A 26 -6.42 14.44 7.35
C LEU A 26 -5.23 14.25 8.28
N SER A 27 -4.02 14.20 7.72
CA SER A 27 -2.80 14.03 8.52
C SER A 27 -2.65 15.15 9.55
N ILE A 28 -2.79 16.40 9.10
CA ILE A 28 -2.73 17.58 9.96
C ILE A 28 -3.85 17.53 11.02
N PHE A 29 -5.07 17.18 10.63
CA PHE A 29 -6.20 17.05 11.54
C PHE A 29 -5.87 16.09 12.69
N TYR A 30 -5.49 14.85 12.40
CA TYR A 30 -5.20 13.86 13.45
C TYR A 30 -4.02 14.29 14.33
N ARG A 31 -2.95 14.83 13.74
CA ARG A 31 -1.82 15.31 14.53
C ARG A 31 -2.22 16.43 15.49
N ASN A 32 -2.99 17.41 15.01
CA ASN A 32 -3.42 18.54 15.83
C ASN A 32 -4.40 18.14 16.94
N HIS A 33 -5.06 16.98 16.81
CA HIS A 33 -5.90 16.38 17.85
C HIS A 33 -5.14 15.42 18.78
N GLY A 34 -3.80 15.46 18.75
CA GLY A 34 -2.94 14.72 19.68
C GLY A 34 -2.65 13.27 19.29
N TYR A 35 -3.04 12.85 18.08
CA TYR A 35 -2.71 11.51 17.60
C TYR A 35 -1.27 11.46 17.07
N ASN A 36 -0.58 10.36 17.37
CA ASN A 36 0.73 10.06 16.77
C ASN A 36 0.53 9.55 15.34
N THR A 37 0.39 10.49 14.41
CA THR A 37 0.00 10.23 13.02
C THR A 37 1.17 9.79 12.16
N PHE A 38 0.98 8.72 11.41
CA PHE A 38 1.87 8.25 10.34
C PHE A 38 1.09 8.21 9.03
N VAL A 39 1.78 8.49 7.92
CA VAL A 39 1.21 8.55 6.59
C VAL A 39 1.87 7.49 5.73
N LEU A 40 1.08 6.55 5.22
CA LEU A 40 1.53 5.57 4.24
C LEU A 40 1.30 6.12 2.84
N LEU A 41 2.32 6.06 2.00
CA LEU A 41 2.28 6.58 0.64
C LEU A 41 2.84 5.57 -0.37
N ASP A 42 2.21 5.56 -1.54
CA ASP A 42 2.76 4.92 -2.73
C ASP A 42 3.98 5.70 -3.26
N ASN A 43 4.72 5.15 -4.24
CA ASN A 43 5.97 5.77 -4.71
C ASN A 43 5.82 6.70 -5.93
N THR A 44 4.61 7.21 -6.19
CA THR A 44 4.39 8.14 -7.31
C THR A 44 4.99 9.52 -7.04
N GLU A 45 5.21 10.31 -8.10
CA GLU A 45 5.69 11.69 -7.97
C GLU A 45 4.73 12.56 -7.14
N GLU A 46 3.42 12.41 -7.35
CA GLU A 46 2.39 13.08 -6.53
C GLU A 46 2.54 12.77 -5.03
N SER A 47 2.82 11.52 -4.66
CA SER A 47 3.06 11.15 -3.27
C SER A 47 4.35 11.72 -2.70
N LYS A 48 5.39 11.90 -3.53
CA LYS A 48 6.62 12.60 -3.12
C LYS A 48 6.35 14.08 -2.86
N GLU A 49 5.50 14.72 -3.67
CA GLU A 49 5.05 16.09 -3.45
C GLU A 49 4.24 16.22 -2.14
N ILE A 50 3.30 15.30 -1.88
CA ILE A 50 2.54 15.25 -0.62
C ILE A 50 3.50 15.11 0.58
N SER A 51 4.51 14.25 0.48
CA SER A 51 5.54 14.11 1.52
C SER A 51 6.30 15.42 1.77
N ALA A 52 6.68 16.15 0.72
CA ALA A 52 7.31 17.46 0.87
C ALA A 52 6.38 18.47 1.58
N GLN A 53 5.09 18.45 1.26
CA GLN A 53 4.09 19.29 1.93
C GLN A 53 3.90 18.89 3.40
N LEU A 54 3.91 17.59 3.73
CA LEU A 54 3.87 17.11 5.11
C LEU A 54 5.07 17.64 5.92
N ILE A 55 6.28 17.56 5.36
CA ILE A 55 7.50 18.08 6.00
C ILE A 55 7.40 19.60 6.21
N ALA A 56 6.92 20.34 5.20
CA ALA A 56 6.69 21.79 5.31
C ALA A 56 5.65 22.14 6.40
N ASN A 57 4.75 21.20 6.73
CA ASN A 57 3.78 21.32 7.80
C ASN A 57 4.26 20.72 9.12
N GLU A 58 5.57 20.52 9.34
CA GLU A 58 6.20 20.03 10.58
C GLU A 58 6.04 18.53 10.86
N PHE A 59 5.72 17.71 9.86
CA PHE A 59 5.87 16.26 10.01
C PHE A 59 7.34 15.86 9.92
N SER A 60 7.74 14.90 10.75
CA SER A 60 9.07 14.30 10.63
C SER A 60 9.13 13.39 9.41
N LYS A 61 10.32 13.24 8.80
CA LYS A 61 10.53 12.27 7.70
C LYS A 61 10.20 10.82 8.08
N ILE A 62 10.22 10.49 9.38
CA ILE A 62 9.93 9.14 9.89
C ILE A 62 8.42 8.88 9.91
N GLN A 63 7.61 9.93 9.99
CA GLN A 63 6.15 9.82 9.98
C GLN A 63 5.59 9.53 8.59
N THR A 64 6.36 9.76 7.52
CA THR A 64 5.99 9.34 6.16
C THR A 64 6.65 8.01 5.84
N ILE A 65 5.85 7.02 5.47
CA ILE A 65 6.28 5.66 5.14
C ILE A 65 5.92 5.38 3.68
N PHE A 66 6.94 5.33 2.83
CA PHE A 66 6.78 4.89 1.46
C PHE A 66 6.76 3.35 1.38
N PHE A 67 6.03 2.79 0.42
CA PHE A 67 6.02 1.34 0.24
C PHE A 67 7.41 0.82 -0.18
N GLU A 68 7.93 -0.16 0.55
CA GLU A 68 9.24 -0.76 0.29
C GLU A 68 9.28 -2.23 0.75
N GLU A 69 10.03 -3.04 0.00
CA GLU A 69 10.39 -4.41 0.38
C GLU A 69 11.90 -4.57 0.29
N LYS A 70 12.58 -4.91 1.41
CA LYS A 70 14.03 -5.21 1.44
C LYS A 70 14.86 -4.18 0.65
N THR A 71 14.61 -2.89 0.89
CA THR A 71 15.23 -1.71 0.23
C THR A 71 14.83 -1.46 -1.23
N LYS A 72 13.90 -2.22 -1.80
CA LYS A 72 13.30 -1.93 -3.10
C LYS A 72 12.01 -1.14 -2.90
N ASN A 73 11.90 0.01 -3.56
CA ASN A 73 10.66 0.79 -3.58
C ASN A 73 9.58 0.03 -4.36
N LEU A 74 8.37 -0.02 -3.81
CA LEU A 74 7.19 -0.61 -4.44
C LEU A 74 6.29 0.52 -4.94
N GLN A 75 5.77 0.42 -6.17
CA GLN A 75 5.02 1.52 -6.75
C GLN A 75 3.65 1.68 -6.13
N SER A 76 3.04 0.57 -5.72
CA SER A 76 1.67 0.47 -5.22
C SER A 76 1.58 -0.52 -4.07
N ILE A 77 0.41 -0.60 -3.41
CA ILE A 77 0.21 -1.59 -2.34
C ILE A 77 0.08 -3.01 -2.91
N GLU A 78 -0.41 -3.13 -4.14
CA GLU A 78 -0.58 -4.37 -4.89
C GLU A 78 0.76 -5.05 -5.16
N ASP A 79 1.85 -4.28 -5.24
CA ASP A 79 3.20 -4.82 -5.42
C ASP A 79 3.74 -5.57 -4.18
N TYR A 80 3.04 -5.52 -3.04
CA TYR A 80 3.29 -6.45 -1.92
C TYR A 80 2.77 -7.86 -2.19
N MET A 81 1.90 -8.06 -3.17
CA MET A 81 1.54 -9.40 -3.63
C MET A 81 2.58 -9.92 -4.61
N ILE A 82 2.79 -11.24 -4.65
CA ILE A 82 3.50 -11.82 -5.78
C ILE A 82 2.61 -11.75 -7.03
N THR A 83 3.23 -11.62 -8.20
CA THR A 83 2.53 -11.37 -9.47
C THR A 83 1.45 -12.42 -9.72
N GLU A 84 1.74 -13.68 -9.47
CA GLU A 84 0.84 -14.80 -9.70
C GLU A 84 -0.41 -14.74 -8.83
N ASP A 85 -0.27 -14.38 -7.54
CA ASP A 85 -1.38 -14.29 -6.60
C ASP A 85 -2.31 -13.11 -6.98
N TYR A 86 -1.74 -11.99 -7.41
CA TYR A 86 -2.54 -10.84 -7.86
C TYR A 86 -3.21 -11.14 -9.21
N LEU A 87 -2.48 -11.74 -10.15
CA LEU A 87 -3.04 -12.16 -11.43
C LEU A 87 -4.14 -13.21 -11.28
N TYR A 88 -4.08 -14.08 -10.27
CA TYR A 88 -5.20 -14.95 -9.95
C TYR A 88 -6.47 -14.13 -9.73
N ALA A 89 -6.43 -13.11 -8.86
CA ALA A 89 -7.58 -12.25 -8.58
C ALA A 89 -8.03 -11.46 -9.82
N VAL A 90 -7.09 -10.91 -10.59
CA VAL A 90 -7.37 -10.22 -11.86
C VAL A 90 -8.12 -11.16 -12.82
N ASN A 91 -7.59 -12.37 -13.04
CA ASN A 91 -8.18 -13.35 -13.94
C ASN A 91 -9.56 -13.78 -13.48
N GLN A 92 -9.79 -14.00 -12.18
CA GLN A 92 -11.12 -14.34 -11.65
C GLN A 92 -12.12 -13.20 -11.85
N THR A 93 -11.69 -11.96 -11.65
CA THR A 93 -12.53 -10.77 -11.81
C THR A 93 -12.93 -10.58 -13.28
N TYR A 94 -11.95 -10.61 -14.18
CA TYR A 94 -12.16 -10.21 -15.57
C TYR A 94 -12.56 -11.34 -16.51
N ALA A 95 -12.33 -12.62 -16.16
CA ALA A 95 -12.86 -13.75 -16.95
C ALA A 95 -14.40 -13.78 -16.98
N ILE A 96 -15.06 -13.16 -16.00
CA ILE A 96 -16.52 -12.98 -15.99
C ILE A 96 -16.88 -11.68 -16.71
N LYS A 97 -16.22 -10.58 -16.35
CA LYS A 97 -16.55 -9.23 -16.81
C LYS A 97 -16.35 -9.04 -18.31
N LEU A 98 -15.26 -9.59 -18.84
CA LEU A 98 -14.82 -9.46 -20.23
C LEU A 98 -14.98 -10.76 -21.03
N ARG A 99 -15.93 -11.62 -20.61
CA ARG A 99 -16.15 -12.92 -21.25
C ARG A 99 -16.56 -12.78 -22.73
N LYS A 100 -17.33 -11.75 -23.07
CA LYS A 100 -17.82 -11.55 -24.45
C LYS A 100 -16.77 -10.87 -25.33
N GLU A 101 -15.83 -10.19 -24.70
CA GLU A 101 -14.74 -9.40 -25.24
C GLU A 101 -13.47 -10.26 -25.43
N GLY A 102 -13.58 -11.58 -25.26
CA GLY A 102 -12.52 -12.53 -25.58
C GLY A 102 -11.37 -12.55 -24.55
N TYR A 103 -11.63 -12.18 -23.30
CA TYR A 103 -10.60 -12.20 -22.25
C TYR A 103 -9.93 -13.57 -22.12
N VAL A 104 -8.60 -13.55 -22.07
CA VAL A 104 -7.75 -14.70 -21.80
C VAL A 104 -6.97 -14.42 -20.52
N ASN A 105 -6.82 -15.45 -19.68
CA ASN A 105 -6.08 -15.33 -18.43
C ASN A 105 -4.66 -14.83 -18.69
N LEU A 106 -4.32 -13.75 -18.00
CA LEU A 106 -2.98 -13.17 -18.01
C LEU A 106 -2.03 -14.03 -17.19
N THR A 107 -0.79 -14.05 -17.63
CA THR A 107 0.32 -14.79 -17.03
C THR A 107 1.40 -13.84 -16.51
N GLU A 108 2.32 -14.37 -15.70
CA GLU A 108 3.47 -13.60 -15.24
C GLU A 108 4.31 -13.07 -16.42
N GLN A 109 4.40 -13.83 -17.52
CA GLN A 109 5.14 -13.44 -18.72
C GLN A 109 4.51 -12.20 -19.38
N ASP A 110 3.19 -12.11 -19.40
CA ASP A 110 2.49 -10.94 -19.95
C ASP A 110 2.85 -9.68 -19.17
N ILE A 111 2.94 -9.77 -17.84
CA ILE A 111 3.35 -8.67 -16.97
C ILE A 111 4.84 -8.32 -17.15
N GLN A 112 5.72 -9.32 -17.17
CA GLN A 112 7.16 -9.11 -17.32
C GLN A 112 7.51 -8.48 -18.68
N SER A 113 6.79 -8.85 -19.75
CA SER A 113 7.03 -8.33 -21.10
C SER A 113 6.76 -6.83 -21.24
N ARG A 114 5.94 -6.23 -20.36
CA ARG A 114 5.60 -4.80 -20.43
C ARG A 114 6.72 -3.88 -19.97
N ASN A 115 7.66 -4.40 -19.17
CA ASN A 115 8.79 -3.65 -18.62
C ASN A 115 8.36 -2.32 -17.95
N LYS A 116 7.27 -2.36 -17.16
CA LYS A 116 6.70 -1.22 -16.42
C LYS A 116 7.06 -1.27 -14.95
N ASN A 117 6.85 -0.15 -14.26
CA ASN A 117 7.13 -0.06 -12.83
C ASN A 117 5.91 -0.57 -12.04
N GLY A 118 5.96 -1.82 -11.62
CA GLY A 118 4.92 -2.43 -10.79
C GLY A 118 3.75 -3.01 -11.58
N ILE A 119 2.91 -3.77 -10.88
CA ILE A 119 1.87 -4.59 -11.50
C ILE A 119 0.73 -3.76 -12.10
N ILE A 120 0.35 -2.66 -11.44
CA ILE A 120 -0.75 -1.79 -11.88
C ILE A 120 -0.42 -1.11 -13.20
N GLU A 121 0.78 -0.55 -13.35
CA GLU A 121 1.20 0.08 -14.61
C GLU A 121 1.29 -0.94 -15.76
N SER A 122 1.78 -2.16 -15.48
CA SER A 122 1.77 -3.26 -16.46
C SER A 122 0.35 -3.62 -16.91
N LEU A 123 -0.60 -3.71 -15.97
CA LEU A 123 -1.99 -4.06 -16.28
C LEU A 123 -2.69 -2.95 -17.07
N HIS A 124 -2.52 -1.68 -16.70
CA HIS A 124 -3.05 -0.57 -17.52
C HIS A 124 -2.50 -0.60 -18.94
N SER A 125 -1.22 -0.92 -19.13
CA SER A 125 -0.64 -1.06 -20.47
C SER A 125 -1.28 -2.18 -21.28
N ILE A 126 -1.59 -3.32 -20.66
CA ILE A 126 -2.31 -4.43 -21.32
C ILE A 126 -3.72 -3.97 -21.71
N TRP A 127 -4.40 -3.29 -20.80
CA TRP A 127 -5.77 -2.82 -21.03
C TRP A 127 -5.87 -1.79 -22.15
N GLU A 128 -4.92 -0.86 -22.26
CA GLU A 128 -4.90 0.11 -23.36
C GLU A 128 -4.70 -0.57 -24.72
N GLU A 129 -3.97 -1.69 -24.79
CA GLU A 129 -3.83 -2.47 -26.04
C GLU A 129 -5.15 -3.13 -26.47
N HIS A 130 -6.02 -3.47 -25.51
CA HIS A 130 -7.31 -4.11 -25.75
C HIS A 130 -8.50 -3.13 -25.76
N LYS A 131 -8.22 -1.82 -25.79
CA LYS A 131 -9.27 -0.79 -25.82
C LYS A 131 -10.19 -0.90 -27.03
N GLU A 132 -9.64 -1.29 -28.18
CA GLU A 132 -10.42 -1.52 -29.41
C GLU A 132 -11.22 -2.84 -29.37
N ASP A 133 -10.81 -3.78 -28.51
CA ASP A 133 -11.51 -5.06 -28.29
C ASP A 133 -12.71 -4.90 -27.33
N GLY A 134 -12.99 -3.68 -26.89
CA GLY A 134 -14.12 -3.37 -26.00
C GLY A 134 -13.81 -3.57 -24.52
N TRP A 135 -12.54 -3.74 -24.15
CA TRP A 135 -12.15 -3.74 -22.74
C TRP A 135 -12.36 -2.33 -22.17
N GLU A 136 -13.21 -2.24 -21.15
CA GLU A 136 -13.35 -1.06 -20.30
C GLU A 136 -12.05 -0.78 -19.52
N GLU A 137 -11.96 0.36 -18.82
CA GLU A 137 -10.77 0.69 -18.01
C GLU A 137 -10.47 -0.37 -16.94
N PHE A 138 -9.18 -0.63 -16.73
CA PHE A 138 -8.73 -1.48 -15.63
C PHE A 138 -9.03 -0.82 -14.29
N ASP A 139 -9.71 -1.55 -13.41
CA ASP A 139 -10.16 -1.11 -12.10
C ASP A 139 -9.51 -1.98 -11.03
N SER A 140 -8.47 -1.43 -10.39
CA SER A 140 -7.78 -2.11 -9.30
C SER A 140 -8.62 -2.22 -8.03
N GLU A 141 -9.61 -1.33 -7.82
CA GLU A 141 -10.49 -1.39 -6.67
C GLU A 141 -11.45 -2.59 -6.76
N GLU A 142 -11.90 -2.95 -7.96
CA GLU A 142 -12.69 -4.17 -8.19
C GLU A 142 -11.90 -5.43 -7.83
N VAL A 143 -10.62 -5.48 -8.25
CA VAL A 143 -9.72 -6.60 -7.90
C VAL A 143 -9.46 -6.62 -6.39
N ALA A 144 -9.24 -5.47 -5.77
CA ALA A 144 -9.06 -5.36 -4.33
C ALA A 144 -10.32 -5.83 -3.57
N ARG A 145 -11.53 -5.53 -4.09
CA ARG A 145 -12.80 -5.99 -3.52
C ARG A 145 -12.91 -7.50 -3.58
N TYR A 146 -12.58 -8.11 -4.73
CA TYR A 146 -12.53 -9.56 -4.87
C TYR A 146 -11.60 -10.20 -3.82
N ILE A 147 -10.38 -9.67 -3.68
CA ILE A 147 -9.40 -10.20 -2.71
C ILE A 147 -9.94 -10.07 -1.28
N CYS A 148 -10.47 -8.89 -0.92
CA CYS A 148 -11.02 -8.64 0.42
C CYS A 148 -12.22 -9.55 0.71
N GLU A 149 -13.10 -9.77 -0.26
CA GLU A 149 -14.23 -10.69 -0.14
C GLU A 149 -13.75 -12.12 0.13
N LYS A 150 -12.79 -12.61 -0.66
CA LYS A 150 -12.22 -13.95 -0.47
C LYS A 150 -11.53 -14.11 0.88
N ILE A 151 -10.85 -13.07 1.38
CA ILE A 151 -10.28 -13.08 2.74
C ILE A 151 -11.39 -13.16 3.79
N ALA A 152 -12.46 -12.37 3.64
CA ALA A 152 -13.55 -12.30 4.62
C ALA A 152 -14.33 -13.61 4.78
N ILE A 153 -14.46 -14.38 3.70
CA ILE A 153 -15.13 -15.69 3.71
C ILE A 153 -14.17 -16.88 3.88
N GLU A 154 -12.91 -16.62 4.24
CA GLU A 154 -11.87 -17.65 4.44
C GLU A 154 -11.56 -18.50 3.19
N GLU A 155 -11.79 -17.98 1.98
CA GLU A 155 -11.52 -18.62 0.68
C GLU A 155 -10.33 -17.99 -0.06
N ALA A 156 -9.35 -17.46 0.67
CA ALA A 156 -8.18 -16.79 0.09
C ALA A 156 -6.95 -17.71 -0.06
N ASP A 157 -7.14 -18.99 -0.36
CA ASP A 157 -6.07 -19.99 -0.50
C ASP A 157 -5.09 -19.68 -1.65
N PHE A 158 -5.52 -18.88 -2.62
CA PHE A 158 -4.65 -18.38 -3.69
C PHE A 158 -3.59 -17.39 -3.19
N LEU A 159 -3.72 -16.83 -1.99
CA LEU A 159 -2.70 -15.99 -1.37
C LEU A 159 -1.61 -16.87 -0.78
N SER A 160 -0.48 -16.95 -1.49
CA SER A 160 0.70 -17.70 -1.08
C SER A 160 1.32 -17.14 0.20
N ASP A 161 2.05 -17.98 0.93
CA ASP A 161 2.78 -17.53 2.12
C ASP A 161 3.82 -16.44 1.81
N LYS A 162 4.35 -16.39 0.58
CA LYS A 162 5.22 -15.32 0.12
C LYS A 162 4.51 -13.96 0.14
N THR A 163 3.29 -13.88 -0.39
CA THR A 163 2.46 -12.67 -0.31
C THR A 163 2.19 -12.29 1.15
N LYS A 164 1.84 -13.26 2.00
CA LYS A 164 1.61 -13.00 3.43
C LYS A 164 2.85 -12.44 4.11
N ASP A 165 4.03 -12.99 3.80
CA ASP A 165 5.31 -12.53 4.34
C ASP A 165 5.69 -11.13 3.89
N LYS A 166 5.39 -10.77 2.64
CA LYS A 166 5.55 -9.40 2.13
C LYS A 166 4.67 -8.40 2.89
N PHE A 167 3.39 -8.70 3.11
CA PHE A 167 2.55 -7.83 3.96
C PHE A 167 3.03 -7.78 5.42
N ARG A 168 3.52 -8.88 5.99
CA ARG A 168 4.17 -8.86 7.32
C ARG A 168 5.38 -7.91 7.34
N SER A 169 6.12 -7.80 6.25
CA SER A 169 7.25 -6.86 6.15
C SER A 169 6.79 -5.39 6.21
N LEU A 170 5.66 -5.05 5.58
CA LEU A 170 5.03 -3.73 5.71
C LEU A 170 4.64 -3.45 7.17
N TYR A 171 4.00 -4.39 7.87
CA TYR A 171 3.67 -4.21 9.29
C TYR A 171 4.90 -4.00 10.16
N ARG A 172 6.00 -4.73 9.90
CA ARG A 172 7.27 -4.54 10.60
C ARG A 172 7.86 -3.16 10.33
N LEU A 173 7.80 -2.69 9.08
CA LEU A 173 8.23 -1.34 8.71
C LEU A 173 7.44 -0.28 9.49
N ILE A 174 6.11 -0.37 9.52
CA ILE A 174 5.26 0.55 10.28
C ILE A 174 5.65 0.55 11.77
N ALA A 175 5.76 -0.63 12.37
CA ALA A 175 6.15 -0.76 13.78
C ALA A 175 7.54 -0.17 14.06
N GLU A 176 8.49 -0.37 13.15
CA GLU A 176 9.83 0.21 13.27
C GLU A 176 9.80 1.74 13.25
N ARG A 177 9.05 2.34 12.32
CA ARG A 177 8.92 3.80 12.18
C ARG A 177 8.23 4.41 13.40
N ILE A 178 7.22 3.75 13.95
CA ILE A 178 6.57 4.14 15.22
C ILE A 178 7.61 4.17 16.35
N ARG A 179 8.41 3.10 16.50
CA ARG A 179 9.44 3.02 17.54
C ARG A 179 10.52 4.10 17.37
N GLN A 180 10.96 4.34 16.13
CA GLN A 180 11.95 5.40 15.84
C GLN A 180 11.43 6.77 16.26
N GLN A 181 10.17 7.10 15.93
CA GLN A 181 9.56 8.37 16.33
C GLN A 181 9.43 8.48 17.86
N GLN A 182 9.00 7.42 18.55
CA GLN A 182 8.90 7.39 20.01
C GLN A 182 10.26 7.67 20.68
N ASN A 183 11.33 7.05 20.18
CA ASN A 183 12.68 7.26 20.69
C ASN A 183 13.14 8.72 20.50
N LEU A 184 12.83 9.33 19.35
CA LEU A 184 13.17 10.73 19.08
C LEU A 184 12.43 11.70 20.02
N MET A 185 11.14 11.48 20.26
CA MET A 185 10.38 12.30 21.21
C MET A 185 10.92 12.14 22.64
N ALA A 186 11.28 10.91 23.03
CA ALA A 186 11.85 10.65 24.36
C ALA A 186 13.21 11.35 24.56
N SER A 187 14.08 11.33 23.53
CA SER A 187 15.38 12.01 23.62
C SER A 187 15.22 13.54 23.71
N GLN A 188 14.35 14.14 22.90
CA GLN A 188 14.09 15.59 22.94
C GLN A 188 13.58 16.06 24.31
N ASN A 189 12.67 15.30 24.91
CA ASN A 189 12.15 15.59 26.24
C ASN A 189 13.23 15.49 27.34
N SER A 190 14.20 14.57 27.17
CA SER A 190 15.30 14.41 28.12
C SER A 190 16.32 15.55 28.06
N ASP A 191 16.57 16.10 26.87
CA ASP A 191 17.50 17.22 26.67
C ASP A 191 16.90 18.55 27.16
N GLN A 192 15.61 18.80 26.92
CA GLN A 192 14.91 19.96 27.47
C GLN A 192 14.92 19.99 29.00
N LYS A 193 14.82 18.82 29.65
CA LYS A 193 14.92 18.70 31.11
C LYS A 193 16.31 19.01 31.65
N LYS A 194 17.38 18.67 30.91
CA LYS A 194 18.78 18.97 31.31
C LYS A 194 19.14 20.44 31.15
N MET A 195 18.55 21.14 30.19
CA MET A 195 18.79 22.58 29.98
C MET A 195 18.02 23.49 30.96
N SER A 196 17.04 22.94 31.69
CA SER A 196 16.20 23.69 32.63
C SER A 196 16.65 23.54 34.10
N VAL A 197 17.83 22.96 34.35
CA VAL A 197 18.48 22.77 35.66
C VAL A 197 19.80 23.53 35.65
#